data_AF-A0A7C5NDJ8-F1
#
_entry.id   AF-A0A7C5NDJ8-F1
#
_cell.length_a   1.000
_cell.length_b   1.000
_cell.length_c   1.000
_cell.angle_alpha   90.00
_cell.angle_beta   90.00
_cell.angle_gamma   90.00
#
_symmetry.space_group_name_H-M   'P 1'
#
loop_
_entity.id
_entity.type
_entity.pdbx_description
1 polymer ?
#
loop_
_entity_poly.entity_id
_entity_poly.type
_entity_poly.pdbx_seq_one_letter_code
_entity_poly.pdbx_strand_id
1 'polypeptide(L)' 'MTSSTAKNRDHTAFIGAGLIGGSLAAAALERGERITVYNRTASKCEPLA' A
#
# COMPACT_ATOMS: atom_id res chain seq x y z
N MET A 1 -16.34 -20.98 22.78
CA MET A 1 -16.14 -20.99 21.32
C MET A 1 -15.40 -19.71 20.94
N THR A 2 -14.07 -19.72 20.91
CA THR A 2 -13.26 -18.58 20.47
C THR A 2 -12.51 -19.01 19.22
N SER A 3 -13.17 -18.88 18.07
CA SER A 3 -12.57 -19.10 16.75
C SER A 3 -11.65 -17.92 16.45
N SER A 4 -10.35 -18.08 16.73
CA SER A 4 -9.31 -17.28 16.10
C SER A 4 -9.19 -17.73 14.65
N THR A 5 -9.93 -17.06 13.76
CA THR A 5 -9.67 -17.13 12.33
C THR A 5 -8.39 -16.35 12.10
N ALA A 6 -7.32 -17.01 11.67
CA ALA A 6 -6.07 -16.34 11.30
C ALA A 6 -6.40 -15.21 10.31
N LYS A 7 -6.28 -13.96 10.78
CA LYS A 7 -6.54 -12.77 9.98
C LYS A 7 -5.56 -12.81 8.82
N ASN A 8 -6.05 -13.12 7.62
CA ASN A 8 -5.27 -12.86 6.41
C ASN A 8 -4.91 -11.38 6.50
N ARG A 9 -3.62 -11.07 6.58
CA ARG A 9 -3.18 -9.68 6.60
C ARG A 9 -3.36 -9.20 5.18
N ASP A 10 -4.56 -8.72 4.88
CA ASP A 10 -4.89 -8.15 3.58
C ASP A 10 -3.82 -7.10 3.27
N HIS A 11 -2.98 -7.42 2.30
CA HIS A 11 -1.80 -6.64 1.95
C HIS A 11 -2.05 -6.03 0.58
N THR A 12 -2.16 -4.71 0.55
CA THR A 12 -2.54 -3.97 -0.64
C THR A 12 -1.30 -3.63 -1.46
N ALA A 13 -1.33 -3.94 -2.76
CA ALA A 13 -0.28 -3.58 -3.70
C ALA A 13 -0.77 -2.56 -4.73
N PHE A 14 0.01 -1.50 -4.94
CA PHE A 14 -0.23 -0.48 -5.95
C PHE A 14 0.77 -0.62 -7.10
N ILE A 15 0.26 -0.81 -8.32
CA ILE A 15 1.07 -0.84 -9.54
C ILE A 15 0.86 0.49 -10.27
N GLY A 16 1.82 1.39 -10.12
CA GLY A 16 1.82 2.76 -10.64
C GLY A 16 1.69 3.80 -9.54
N ALA A 17 2.69 4.69 -9.45
CA ALA A 17 2.72 5.85 -8.54
C ALA A 17 2.50 7.16 -9.32
N GLY A 18 1.44 7.19 -10.13
CA GLY A 18 0.98 8.41 -10.81
C GLY A 18 0.16 9.31 -9.88
N LEU A 19 -0.58 10.27 -10.43
CA LEU A 19 -1.40 11.19 -9.64
C LEU A 19 -2.39 10.44 -8.73
N ILE A 20 -3.16 9.50 -9.30
CA ILE A 20 -4.17 8.75 -8.53
C ILE A 20 -3.51 7.67 -7.67
N GLY A 21 -2.67 6.82 -8.26
CA GLY A 21 -2.05 5.71 -7.55
C GLY A 21 -1.15 6.15 -6.39
N GLY A 22 -0.42 7.25 -6.57
CA GLY A 22 0.40 7.86 -5.51
C GLY A 22 -0.44 8.40 -4.36
N SER A 23 -1.50 9.16 -4.64
CA SER A 23 -2.40 9.68 -3.59
C SER A 23 -3.11 8.56 -2.82
N LEU A 24 -3.51 7.49 -3.50
CA LEU A 24 -4.13 6.33 -2.84
C LEU A 24 -3.14 5.58 -1.95
N ALA A 25 -1.90 5.38 -2.43
CA ALA A 25 -0.85 4.75 -1.64
C ALA A 25 -0.48 5.59 -0.42
N ALA A 26 -0.34 6.91 -0.57
CA ALA A 26 -0.10 7.82 0.54
C ALA A 26 -1.23 7.76 1.59
N ALA A 27 -2.49 7.84 1.14
CA ALA A 27 -3.63 7.73 2.05
C ALA A 27 -3.69 6.37 2.77
N ALA A 28 -3.25 5.28 2.13
CA ALA A 28 -3.16 3.96 2.77
C ALA A 28 -2.06 3.90 3.84
N LEU A 29 -0.90 4.50 3.58
CA LEU A 29 0.18 4.64 4.56
C LEU A 29 -0.27 5.48 5.76
N GLU A 30 -0.96 6.60 5.53
CA GLU A 30 -1.51 7.46 6.59
C GLU A 30 -2.52 6.72 7.48
N ARG A 31 -3.25 5.74 6.94
CA ARG A 31 -4.14 4.86 7.72
C ARG A 31 -3.41 3.77 8.51
N GLY A 32 -2.08 3.69 8.40
CA GLY A 32 -1.26 2.67 9.06
C GLY A 32 -1.30 1.31 8.36
N GLU A 33 -1.75 1.25 7.11
CA GLU A 33 -1.73 0.01 6.34
C GLU A 33 -0.30 -0.32 5.90
N ARG A 34 0.01 -1.62 5.84
CA ARG A 34 1.23 -2.08 5.17
C ARG A 34 0.91 -2.31 3.70
N ILE A 35 1.66 -1.65 2.83
CA ILE A 35 1.44 -1.71 1.39
C ILE A 35 2.73 -2.02 0.64
N THR A 36 2.60 -2.42 -0.62
CA THR A 36 3.72 -2.45 -1.58
C THR A 36 3.39 -1.54 -2.74
N VAL A 37 4.34 -0.71 -3.16
CA VAL A 37 4.18 0.15 -4.32
C VAL A 37 5.27 -0.18 -5.32
N TYR A 38 4.88 -0.37 -6.58
CA TYR A 38 5.81 -0.50 -7.69
C TYR A 38 5.46 0.53 -8.75
N ASN A 39 6.49 1.17 -9.32
CA ASN A 39 6.36 2.00 -10.48
C ASN A 39 7.57 1.81 -11.39
N ARG A 40 7.38 1.89 -12.71
CA ARG A 40 8.49 1.76 -13.68
C ARG A 40 9.64 2.72 -13.39
N THR A 41 9.33 3.94 -12.96
CA THR A 41 10.30 4.94 -12.53
C THR A 41 10.37 4.93 -11.01
N ALA A 42 11.49 4.43 -10.45
CA ALA A 42 11.66 4.24 -9.01
C ALA A 42 11.53 5.54 -8.21
N SER A 43 12.00 6.67 -8.76
CA SER A 43 11.92 7.96 -8.08
C SER A 43 10.50 8.46 -7.81
N LYS A 44 9.47 7.88 -8.47
CA LYS A 44 8.07 8.18 -8.12
C LYS A 44 7.59 7.48 -6.86
N CYS A 45 8.30 6.45 -6.40
CA CYS A 45 8.01 5.73 -5.16
C CYS A 45 8.77 6.31 -3.96
N GLU A 46 9.83 7.10 -4.16
CA GLU A 46 10.63 7.72 -3.09
C GLU A 46 9.80 8.52 -2.07
N PRO A 47 8.75 9.28 -2.45
CA PRO A 47 7.92 9.99 -1.47
C PRO A 47 7.04 9.09 -0.59
N LEU A 48 6.97 7.79 -0.89
CA LEU A 48 6.14 6.79 -0.20
C LEU A 48 6.97 5.85 0.69
N ALA A 49 8.28 6.08 0.80
CA ALA A 49 9.24 5.26 1.55
C ALA A 49 9.61 5.87 2.91
#